data_AF-F6K601-F1
#
_entry.id   AF-F6K601-F1
#
_cell.length_a   1.000
_cell.length_b   1.000
_cell.length_c   1.000
_cell.angle_alpha   90.00
_cell.angle_beta   90.00
_cell.angle_gamma   90.00
#
_symmetry.space_group_name_H-M   'P 1'
#
loop_
_entity.id
_entity.type
_entity.pdbx_description
1 polymer ?
#
loop_
_entity_poly.entity_id
_entity_poly.type
_entity_poly.pdbx_seq_one_letter_code
_entity_poly.pdbx_strand_id
1 'polypeptide(L)'
;LIKNWVEERAVSDYDSNNDMKKVLRSGHQGLITTTHDQPIACKTTIKDSYAEPKITKTRQVGRKLEAEQRELYEKFSKEVYEDFNRPPSPPDYTTSFKAHYHKDFVPVQRKETQPHAVYGEEPVSFWTTNRGIIHGESQSTGTNATFRKNAAFSTPVTEYMNQQLPHKIQNW
;
A
#
# COMPACT_ATOMS: atom_id res chain seq x y z
N LEU A 1 -82.67 30.47 40.80
CA LEU A 1 -81.84 29.66 39.87
C LEU A 1 -80.59 29.26 40.62
N ILE A 2 -80.50 28.00 41.05
CA ILE A 2 -79.38 27.46 41.83
C ILE A 2 -78.91 26.19 41.11
N LYS A 3 -77.58 25.99 41.00
CA LYS A 3 -76.89 24.91 40.25
C LYS A 3 -76.95 25.04 38.72
N ASN A 4 -76.90 23.92 38.00
CA ASN A 4 -76.61 23.77 36.57
C ASN A 4 -77.82 24.08 35.65
N TRP A 5 -78.51 25.18 35.94
CA TRP A 5 -79.79 25.47 35.29
C TRP A 5 -79.66 25.79 33.78
N VAL A 6 -78.50 26.27 33.34
CA VAL A 6 -78.25 26.60 31.93
C VAL A 6 -78.14 25.33 31.09
N GLU A 7 -77.36 24.35 31.53
CA GLU A 7 -77.28 23.06 30.84
C GLU A 7 -78.60 22.29 30.98
N GLU A 8 -79.27 22.34 32.14
CA GLU A 8 -80.58 21.70 32.33
C GLU A 8 -81.64 22.24 31.37
N ARG A 9 -81.62 23.54 31.07
CA ARG A 9 -82.52 24.15 30.06
C ARG A 9 -82.07 23.88 28.64
N ALA A 10 -80.77 23.85 28.36
CA ALA A 10 -80.27 23.51 27.03
C ALA A 10 -80.55 22.04 26.67
N VAL A 11 -80.68 21.16 27.68
CA VAL A 11 -80.89 19.72 27.52
C VAL A 11 -82.35 19.30 27.73
N SER A 12 -83.23 20.20 28.19
CA SER A 12 -84.62 19.88 28.53
C SER A 12 -85.41 19.23 27.39
N ASP A 13 -85.18 19.69 26.16
CA ASP A 13 -85.89 19.23 24.97
C ASP A 13 -85.40 17.86 24.50
N TYR A 14 -84.19 17.47 24.90
CA TYR A 14 -83.63 16.15 24.65
C TYR A 14 -83.96 15.15 25.76
N ASP A 15 -84.39 15.62 26.94
CA ASP A 15 -84.62 14.76 28.11
C ASP A 15 -85.91 13.91 27.97
N SER A 16 -86.86 14.38 27.16
CA SER A 16 -88.13 13.72 26.84
C SER A 16 -88.01 12.65 25.75
N ASN A 17 -86.95 12.66 24.95
CA ASN A 17 -86.80 11.78 23.80
C ASN A 17 -85.63 10.79 24.00
N ASN A 18 -85.98 9.54 24.33
CA ASN A 18 -85.03 8.53 24.84
C ASN A 18 -83.96 8.13 23.81
N ASP A 19 -84.25 8.26 22.52
CA ASP A 19 -83.30 7.95 21.45
C ASP A 19 -82.25 9.04 21.24
N MET A 20 -82.63 10.32 21.35
CA MET A 20 -81.68 11.44 21.27
C MET A 20 -80.70 11.47 22.44
N LYS A 21 -81.15 11.08 23.65
CA LYS A 21 -80.24 10.88 24.80
C LYS A 21 -79.12 9.90 24.51
N LYS A 22 -79.45 8.78 23.85
CA LYS A 22 -78.46 7.74 23.52
C LYS A 22 -77.46 8.27 22.52
N VAL A 23 -77.94 8.91 21.44
CA VAL A 23 -77.09 9.48 20.39
C VAL A 23 -76.15 10.55 20.96
N LEU A 24 -76.65 11.49 21.77
CA LEU A 24 -75.83 12.55 22.36
C LEU A 24 -74.81 12.02 23.38
N ARG A 25 -75.15 10.95 24.11
CA ARG A 25 -74.23 10.27 25.05
C ARG A 25 -73.14 9.48 24.33
N SER A 26 -73.44 8.89 23.18
CA SER A 26 -72.50 8.12 22.36
C SER A 26 -71.73 8.97 21.32
N GLY A 27 -72.11 10.23 21.14
CA GLY A 27 -71.50 11.18 20.20
C GLY A 27 -72.30 11.38 18.91
N HIS A 28 -71.99 12.48 18.19
CA HIS A 28 -72.75 12.92 17.03
C HIS A 28 -72.63 11.96 15.84
N GLN A 29 -73.76 11.50 15.31
CA GLN A 29 -73.82 10.69 14.09
C GLN A 29 -73.21 11.49 12.92
N GLY A 30 -72.18 10.95 12.26
CA GLY A 30 -71.52 11.56 11.10
C GLY A 30 -70.16 12.20 11.36
N LEU A 31 -69.82 12.54 12.62
CA LEU A 31 -68.45 12.94 13.00
C LEU A 31 -67.61 11.73 13.42
N ILE A 32 -68.26 10.77 14.09
CA ILE A 32 -67.69 9.46 14.32
C ILE A 32 -67.83 8.70 13.00
N THR A 33 -66.71 8.44 12.33
CA THR A 33 -66.64 7.67 11.06
C THR A 33 -67.08 6.22 11.23
N THR A 34 -67.29 5.77 12.46
CA THR A 34 -67.88 4.48 12.79
C THR A 34 -69.39 4.61 12.76
N THR A 35 -69.99 4.19 11.65
CA THR A 35 -71.38 3.70 11.69
C THR A 35 -71.47 2.67 12.82
N HIS A 36 -72.36 2.89 13.80
CA HIS A 36 -72.39 2.10 15.04
C HIS A 36 -72.54 0.57 14.82
N ASP A 37 -73.08 0.17 13.66
CA ASP A 37 -73.29 -1.23 13.29
C ASP A 37 -72.19 -1.82 12.39
N GLN A 38 -71.17 -1.03 12.01
CA GLN A 38 -70.03 -1.58 11.26
C GLN A 38 -68.90 -1.99 12.21
N PRO A 39 -68.27 -3.15 11.97
CA PRO A 39 -67.07 -3.50 12.70
C PRO A 39 -66.04 -2.41 12.44
N ILE A 40 -65.55 -1.78 13.52
CA ILE A 40 -64.51 -0.76 13.46
C ILE A 40 -63.40 -1.31 12.57
N ALA A 41 -63.09 -0.61 11.47
CA ALA A 41 -61.93 -0.93 10.67
C ALA A 41 -60.71 -0.73 11.57
N CYS A 42 -60.25 -1.80 12.25
CA CYS A 42 -59.09 -1.82 13.14
C CYS A 42 -57.78 -1.72 12.34
N LYS A 43 -57.71 -0.76 11.43
CA LYS A 43 -56.50 -0.39 10.71
C LYS A 43 -55.86 0.77 11.46
N THR A 44 -54.79 0.45 12.17
CA THR A 44 -53.87 1.47 12.70
C THR A 44 -53.31 2.29 11.53
N THR A 45 -52.95 3.55 11.75
CA THR A 45 -52.29 4.42 10.77
C THR A 45 -51.08 3.77 10.10
N ILE A 46 -50.34 2.95 10.84
CA ILE A 46 -49.20 2.15 10.33
C ILE A 46 -49.65 1.14 9.26
N LYS A 47 -50.68 0.34 9.55
CA LYS A 47 -51.22 -0.65 8.60
C LYS A 47 -51.83 -0.02 7.35
N ASP A 48 -52.29 1.22 7.44
CA ASP A 48 -52.80 1.96 6.29
C ASP A 48 -51.67 2.58 5.45
N SER A 49 -50.62 3.07 6.12
CA SER A 49 -49.46 3.70 5.45
C SER A 49 -48.50 2.67 4.84
N TYR A 50 -48.34 1.51 5.48
CA TYR A 50 -47.43 0.44 5.05
C TYR A 50 -48.21 -0.76 4.51
N ALA A 51 -48.95 -0.52 3.43
CA ALA A 51 -49.60 -1.59 2.67
C ALA A 51 -48.60 -2.33 1.77
N GLU A 52 -48.89 -3.60 1.47
CA GLU A 52 -48.10 -4.36 0.51
C GLU A 52 -48.04 -3.61 -0.84
N PRO A 53 -46.84 -3.47 -1.43
CA PRO A 53 -46.70 -2.77 -2.70
C PRO A 53 -47.50 -3.51 -3.77
N LYS A 54 -48.26 -2.76 -4.57
CA LYS A 54 -48.96 -3.31 -5.73
C LYS A 54 -47.95 -3.64 -6.82
N ILE A 55 -47.38 -4.83 -6.76
CA ILE A 55 -46.45 -5.32 -7.78
C ILE A 55 -47.28 -5.76 -8.99
N THR A 56 -47.05 -5.13 -10.15
CA THR A 56 -47.61 -5.59 -11.41
C THR A 56 -46.99 -6.94 -11.78
N LYS A 57 -47.82 -7.99 -11.84
CA LYS A 57 -47.39 -9.36 -12.20
C LYS A 57 -47.09 -9.54 -13.69
N THR A 58 -47.28 -8.49 -14.47
CA THR A 58 -47.05 -8.51 -15.92
C THR A 58 -45.55 -8.42 -16.21
N ARG A 59 -45.08 -9.26 -17.13
CA ARG A 59 -43.68 -9.26 -17.53
C ARG A 59 -43.33 -7.94 -18.22
N GLN A 60 -42.29 -7.27 -17.71
CA GLN A 60 -41.83 -5.97 -18.21
C GLN A 60 -40.80 -6.08 -19.35
N VAL A 61 -40.16 -7.25 -19.50
CA VAL A 61 -39.03 -7.47 -20.43
C VAL A 61 -39.38 -8.55 -21.45
N GLY A 62 -38.85 -8.44 -22.68
CA GLY A 62 -39.01 -9.45 -23.74
C GLY A 62 -38.18 -10.72 -23.51
N ARG A 63 -38.55 -11.85 -24.15
CA ARG A 63 -37.85 -13.16 -23.93
C ARG A 63 -36.42 -13.09 -24.46
N LYS A 64 -36.23 -12.41 -25.58
CA LYS A 64 -34.92 -12.21 -26.21
C LYS A 64 -33.99 -11.41 -25.30
N LEU A 65 -34.45 -10.26 -24.82
CA LEU A 65 -33.67 -9.38 -23.95
C LEU A 65 -33.29 -10.08 -22.64
N GLU A 66 -34.24 -10.81 -22.04
CA GLU A 66 -34.00 -11.60 -20.83
C GLU A 66 -32.93 -12.68 -21.03
N ALA A 67 -32.93 -13.37 -22.17
CA ALA A 67 -31.91 -14.36 -22.51
C ALA A 67 -30.52 -13.71 -22.72
N GLU A 68 -30.46 -12.59 -23.45
CA GLU A 68 -29.23 -11.82 -23.66
C GLU A 68 -28.66 -11.30 -22.34
N GLN A 69 -29.51 -10.78 -21.44
CA GLN A 69 -29.10 -10.35 -20.10
C GLN A 69 -28.55 -11.50 -19.27
N ARG A 70 -29.18 -12.67 -19.34
CA ARG A 70 -28.73 -13.86 -18.58
C ARG A 70 -27.37 -14.33 -19.06
N GLU A 71 -27.16 -14.40 -20.38
CA GLU A 71 -25.88 -14.77 -20.97
C GLU A 71 -24.77 -13.78 -20.58
N LEU A 72 -25.06 -12.47 -20.65
CA LEU A 72 -24.13 -11.42 -20.25
C LEU A 72 -23.76 -11.53 -18.77
N TYR A 73 -24.76 -11.78 -17.91
CA TYR A 73 -24.55 -11.97 -16.48
C TYR A 73 -23.68 -13.19 -16.19
N GLU A 74 -23.95 -14.32 -16.84
CA GLU A 74 -23.15 -15.54 -16.70
C GLU A 74 -21.70 -15.31 -17.10
N LYS A 75 -21.47 -14.63 -18.24
CA LYS A 75 -20.13 -14.27 -18.70
C LYS A 75 -19.39 -13.40 -17.69
N PHE A 76 -19.99 -12.30 -17.24
CA PHE A 76 -19.36 -11.42 -16.25
C PHE A 76 -19.14 -12.13 -14.91
N SER A 77 -20.09 -12.95 -14.47
CA SER A 77 -19.94 -13.71 -13.22
C SER A 77 -18.74 -14.65 -13.27
N LYS A 78 -18.49 -15.26 -14.43
CA LYS A 78 -17.35 -16.15 -14.64
C LYS A 78 -16.02 -15.39 -14.65
N GLU A 79 -15.93 -14.28 -15.38
CA GLU A 79 -14.74 -13.43 -15.43
C GLU A 79 -14.37 -12.92 -14.03
N VAL A 80 -15.38 -12.39 -13.31
CA VAL A 80 -15.23 -11.93 -11.92
C VAL A 80 -14.75 -13.07 -11.03
N TYR A 81 -15.35 -14.25 -11.14
CA TYR A 81 -14.95 -15.42 -10.35
C TYR A 81 -13.51 -15.85 -10.62
N GLU A 82 -13.08 -15.85 -11.90
CA GLU A 82 -11.71 -16.20 -12.29
C GLU A 82 -10.68 -15.18 -11.79
N ASP A 83 -11.03 -13.90 -11.75
CA ASP A 83 -10.17 -12.85 -11.21
C ASP A 83 -10.05 -12.92 -9.68
N PHE A 84 -11.16 -13.10 -8.98
CA PHE A 84 -11.15 -13.20 -7.51
C PHE A 84 -10.54 -14.52 -7.01
N ASN A 85 -10.70 -15.62 -7.77
CA ASN A 85 -10.21 -16.95 -7.41
C ASN A 85 -9.05 -17.40 -8.28
N ARG A 86 -8.19 -16.48 -8.71
CA ARG A 86 -6.96 -16.83 -9.42
C ARG A 86 -6.12 -17.78 -8.54
N PRO A 87 -5.64 -18.92 -9.08
CA PRO A 87 -4.78 -19.78 -8.30
C PRO A 87 -3.54 -19.00 -7.85
N PRO A 88 -3.12 -19.14 -6.58
CA PRO A 88 -1.92 -18.47 -6.10
C PRO A 88 -0.73 -18.91 -6.95
N SER A 89 0.19 -17.99 -7.21
CA SER A 89 1.47 -18.33 -7.83
C SER A 89 2.11 -19.48 -7.03
N PRO A 90 2.69 -20.50 -7.68
CA PRO A 90 3.41 -21.54 -6.97
C PRO A 90 4.46 -20.90 -6.05
N PRO A 91 4.55 -21.32 -4.79
CA PRO A 91 5.51 -20.76 -3.85
C PRO A 91 6.94 -21.06 -4.33
N ASP A 92 7.78 -20.03 -4.27
CA ASP A 92 9.20 -20.18 -4.53
C ASP A 92 9.89 -20.78 -3.29
N TYR A 93 10.38 -22.00 -3.41
CA TYR A 93 11.14 -22.69 -2.36
C TYR A 93 12.64 -22.43 -2.47
N THR A 94 13.09 -21.58 -3.39
CA THR A 94 14.50 -21.25 -3.56
C THR A 94 14.95 -20.16 -2.59
N THR A 95 16.14 -20.33 -2.05
CA THR A 95 16.76 -19.31 -1.20
C THR A 95 17.39 -18.23 -2.07
N SER A 96 17.48 -17.00 -1.55
CA SER A 96 18.16 -15.88 -2.23
C SER A 96 19.57 -16.25 -2.70
N PHE A 97 20.28 -17.08 -1.94
CA PHE A 97 21.58 -17.61 -2.31
C PHE A 97 21.54 -18.39 -3.64
N LYS A 98 20.57 -19.28 -3.82
CA LYS A 98 20.44 -20.09 -5.05
C LYS A 98 20.02 -19.25 -6.25
N ALA A 99 19.27 -18.16 -6.03
CA ALA A 99 18.87 -17.24 -7.09
C ALA A 99 20.03 -16.42 -7.65
N HIS A 100 21.02 -16.08 -6.81
CA HIS A 100 22.12 -15.17 -7.18
C HIS A 100 23.47 -15.86 -7.37
N TYR A 101 23.64 -17.08 -6.86
CA TYR A 101 24.89 -17.81 -7.02
C TYR A 101 24.87 -18.61 -8.33
N HIS A 102 25.59 -18.09 -9.33
CA HIS A 102 25.85 -18.80 -10.58
C HIS A 102 27.22 -19.46 -10.50
N LYS A 103 27.27 -20.79 -10.63
CA LYS A 103 28.51 -21.57 -10.58
C LYS A 103 29.43 -21.27 -11.78
N ASP A 104 28.86 -20.75 -12.86
CA ASP A 104 29.53 -20.62 -14.15
C ASP A 104 30.18 -19.24 -14.33
N PHE A 105 31.06 -18.86 -13.41
CA PHE A 105 31.88 -17.66 -13.60
C PHE A 105 32.95 -17.94 -14.65
N VAL A 106 32.81 -17.33 -15.82
CA VAL A 106 33.85 -17.32 -16.85
C VAL A 106 34.66 -16.02 -16.69
N PRO A 107 35.91 -16.07 -16.18
CA PRO A 107 36.73 -14.88 -16.05
C PRO A 107 37.01 -14.27 -17.42
N VAL A 108 36.62 -13.01 -17.61
CA VAL A 108 36.97 -12.25 -18.81
C VAL A 108 38.46 -11.91 -18.73
N GLN A 109 39.28 -12.62 -19.52
CA GLN A 109 40.69 -12.29 -19.66
C GLN A 109 40.81 -10.95 -20.39
N ARG A 110 41.29 -9.93 -19.67
CA ARG A 110 41.60 -8.63 -20.26
C ARG A 110 42.90 -8.74 -21.05
N LYS A 111 42.94 -8.10 -22.21
CA LYS A 111 44.19 -7.95 -22.97
C LYS A 111 45.17 -7.10 -22.16
N GLU A 112 46.37 -7.62 -21.95
CA GLU A 112 47.47 -6.87 -21.32
C GLU A 112 47.73 -5.59 -22.11
N THR A 113 47.73 -4.45 -21.42
CA THR A 113 47.95 -3.12 -22.04
C THR A 113 49.44 -2.79 -22.15
N GLN A 114 50.25 -3.34 -21.25
CA GLN A 114 51.70 -3.15 -21.20
C GLN A 114 52.39 -4.45 -20.80
N PRO A 115 53.58 -4.76 -21.37
CA PRO A 115 54.34 -5.95 -21.03
C PRO A 115 55.09 -5.74 -19.71
N HIS A 116 54.38 -5.90 -18.58
CA HIS A 116 55.00 -5.85 -17.25
C HIS A 116 55.36 -7.25 -16.79
N ALA A 117 56.64 -7.47 -16.47
CA ALA A 117 57.07 -8.72 -15.84
C ALA A 117 56.78 -8.68 -14.33
N VAL A 118 56.00 -9.65 -13.83
CA VAL A 118 55.74 -9.80 -12.38
C VAL A 118 57.04 -9.95 -11.58
N TYR A 119 58.08 -10.50 -12.20
CA TYR A 119 59.38 -10.70 -11.61
C TYR A 119 60.42 -9.81 -12.29
N GLY A 120 61.13 -9.00 -11.51
CA GLY A 120 62.26 -8.18 -11.97
C GLY A 120 61.94 -6.69 -12.18
N GLU A 121 60.67 -6.33 -12.31
CA GLU A 121 60.26 -4.92 -12.29
C GLU A 121 60.08 -4.41 -10.86
N GLU A 122 60.40 -3.13 -10.68
CA GLU A 122 60.19 -2.47 -9.40
C GLU A 122 58.70 -2.16 -9.21
N PRO A 123 58.12 -2.43 -8.02
CA PRO A 123 56.72 -2.13 -7.78
C PRO A 123 56.44 -0.62 -7.89
N VAL A 124 55.43 -0.27 -8.67
CA VAL A 124 54.93 1.11 -8.73
C VAL A 124 54.19 1.39 -7.43
N SER A 125 54.77 2.25 -6.60
CA SER A 125 54.20 2.72 -5.34
C SER A 125 54.35 4.23 -5.24
N PHE A 126 53.63 4.84 -4.31
CA PHE A 126 53.74 6.27 -4.02
C PHE A 126 55.19 6.74 -3.85
N TRP A 127 56.03 5.93 -3.20
CA TRP A 127 57.43 6.27 -2.95
C TRP A 127 58.25 6.25 -4.23
N THR A 128 58.09 5.23 -5.09
CA THR A 128 58.86 5.10 -6.33
C THR A 128 58.51 6.18 -7.34
N THR A 129 57.24 6.60 -7.38
CA THR A 129 56.77 7.73 -8.21
C THR A 129 57.35 9.08 -7.75
N ASN A 130 57.51 9.28 -6.45
CA ASN A 130 57.89 10.58 -5.88
C ASN A 130 59.37 10.66 -5.44
N ARG A 131 60.21 9.74 -5.92
CA ARG A 131 61.66 9.77 -5.70
C ARG A 131 62.24 11.10 -6.20
N GLY A 132 63.06 11.75 -5.39
CA GLY A 132 63.64 13.07 -5.68
C GLY A 132 62.74 14.27 -5.34
N ILE A 133 61.43 14.05 -5.16
CA ILE A 133 60.48 15.10 -4.75
C ILE A 133 60.30 15.10 -3.23
N ILE A 134 60.35 13.91 -2.60
CA ILE A 134 60.14 13.76 -1.16
C ILE A 134 61.41 14.13 -0.38
N HIS A 135 61.25 14.89 0.70
CA HIS A 135 62.33 15.22 1.62
C HIS A 135 62.64 14.05 2.58
N GLY A 136 63.91 13.94 2.99
CA GLY A 136 64.36 12.94 3.98
C GLY A 136 64.78 11.60 3.40
N GLU A 137 64.85 11.46 2.06
CA GLU A 137 65.43 10.30 1.42
C GLU A 137 66.96 10.39 1.35
N SER A 138 67.63 9.26 1.61
CA SER A 138 69.07 9.14 1.39
C SER A 138 69.32 8.71 -0.05
N GLN A 139 70.23 9.39 -0.77
CA GLN A 139 70.55 9.05 -2.16
C GLN A 139 71.08 7.61 -2.27
N SER A 140 70.40 6.79 -3.08
CA SER A 140 70.83 5.43 -3.41
C SER A 140 71.46 5.38 -4.81
N THR A 141 72.63 4.77 -4.90
CA THR A 141 73.43 4.71 -6.12
C THR A 141 73.33 3.30 -6.68
N GLY A 142 72.19 3.00 -7.29
CA GLY A 142 71.94 1.70 -7.90
C GLY A 142 70.70 1.74 -8.80
N THR A 143 70.84 1.22 -10.02
CA THR A 143 69.76 1.17 -11.02
C THR A 143 68.55 0.37 -10.54
N ASN A 144 68.75 -0.61 -9.66
CA ASN A 144 67.71 -1.56 -9.22
C ASN A 144 67.40 -1.48 -7.71
N ALA A 145 67.81 -0.42 -7.01
CA ALA A 145 67.58 -0.27 -5.56
C ALA A 145 67.25 1.18 -5.19
N THR A 146 65.98 1.56 -5.30
CA THR A 146 65.45 2.90 -5.05
C THR A 146 65.53 3.37 -3.60
N PHE A 147 65.28 2.50 -2.62
CA PHE A 147 65.25 2.87 -1.19
C PHE A 147 66.26 2.11 -0.33
N ARG A 148 67.55 2.20 -0.70
CA ARG A 148 68.63 1.64 0.12
C ARG A 148 69.14 2.69 1.11
N LYS A 149 69.24 2.32 2.39
CA LYS A 149 69.86 3.17 3.43
C LYS A 149 71.30 3.50 3.04
N ASN A 150 71.62 4.79 2.92
CA ASN A 150 72.98 5.29 2.83
C ASN A 150 73.38 5.89 4.18
N ALA A 151 74.35 5.24 4.85
CA ALA A 151 74.87 5.68 6.14
C ALA A 151 76.27 6.31 6.03
N ALA A 152 76.75 6.62 4.81
CA ALA A 152 78.11 7.10 4.56
C ALA A 152 78.48 8.39 5.32
N PHE A 153 77.49 9.21 5.70
CA PHE A 153 77.70 10.41 6.51
C PHE A 153 77.89 10.09 8.00
N SER A 154 77.22 9.07 8.52
CA SER A 154 77.22 8.73 9.95
C SER A 154 78.17 7.59 10.31
N THR A 155 78.81 6.95 9.33
CA THR A 155 79.84 5.94 9.59
C THR A 155 81.10 6.60 10.16
N PRO A 156 81.71 6.04 11.22
CA PRO A 156 82.94 6.58 11.78
C PRO A 156 84.08 6.47 10.75
N VAL A 157 85.01 7.44 10.80
CA VAL A 157 86.10 7.57 9.81
C VAL A 157 86.94 6.29 9.70
N THR A 158 87.11 5.54 10.79
CA THR A 158 87.84 4.27 10.84
C THR A 158 87.18 3.14 10.05
N GLU A 159 85.87 3.21 9.81
CA GLU A 159 85.07 2.18 9.12
C GLU A 159 84.58 2.65 7.74
N TYR A 160 84.97 3.86 7.32
CA TYR A 160 84.51 4.45 6.08
C TYR A 160 85.13 3.76 4.85
N MET A 161 84.31 3.04 4.09
CA MET A 161 84.72 2.26 2.91
C MET A 161 84.61 3.05 1.59
N ASN A 162 84.89 4.36 1.59
CA ASN A 162 84.80 5.22 0.39
C ASN A 162 83.43 5.17 -0.33
N GLN A 163 82.34 5.07 0.43
CA GLN A 163 80.98 5.08 -0.10
C GLN A 163 80.61 6.48 -0.62
N GLN A 164 79.68 6.58 -1.57
CA GLN A 164 79.27 7.88 -2.10
C GLN A 164 78.51 8.70 -1.04
N LEU A 165 78.96 9.94 -0.83
CA LEU A 165 78.34 10.90 0.08
C LEU A 165 76.97 11.34 -0.46
N PRO A 166 75.97 11.53 0.42
CA PRO A 166 74.57 11.79 0.05
C PRO A 166 74.29 13.14 -0.66
N HIS A 167 75.32 13.92 -1.00
CA HIS A 167 75.20 15.22 -1.68
C HIS A 167 76.00 15.32 -2.99
N LYS A 168 76.75 14.28 -3.38
CA LYS A 168 77.42 14.24 -4.68
C LYS A 168 76.44 13.70 -5.71
N ILE A 169 75.62 14.59 -6.26
CA ILE A 169 74.75 14.29 -7.39
C ILE A 169 75.65 13.89 -8.56
N GLN A 170 75.57 12.62 -8.96
CA GLN A 170 76.21 12.14 -10.18
C GLN A 170 75.36 12.68 -11.34
N ASN A 171 75.83 13.75 -11.99
CA ASN A 171 75.24 14.25 -13.23
C ASN A 171 75.17 13.09 -14.22
N TRP A 172 73.97 12.81 -14.72
CA TRP A 172 73.71 11.90 -15.83
C TRP A 172 73.99 12.61 -17.15
#